data_AF-A0A936ZPP9-F1
#
_entry.id   AF-A0A936ZPP9-F1
#
_cell.length_a   1.000
_cell.length_b   1.000
_cell.length_c   1.000
_cell.angle_alpha   90.00
_cell.angle_beta   90.00
_cell.angle_gamma   90.00
#
_symmetry.space_group_name_H-M   'P 1'
#
loop_
_entity.id
_entity.type
_entity.pdbx_description
1 polymer ?
#
loop_
_entity_poly.entity_id
_entity_poly.type
_entity_poly.pdbx_seq_one_letter_code
_entity_poly.pdbx_strand_id
1 'polypeptide(L)'
;MFDTASEANGDTISDFVRGVDKINLSGIDANTRSYGNQAFKFISTQGFHKVAGELKAYQSSGNTYLAGDVNGDGYADFTIKALGLHTLASTDVLL
;
A
#
# COMPACT_ATOMS: atom_id res chain seq x y z
N MET A 1 7.49 -4.74 -7.79
CA MET A 1 7.71 -3.27 -7.69
C MET A 1 6.59 -2.63 -8.47
N PHE A 2 6.10 -1.50 -8.00
CA PHE A 2 5.07 -0.72 -8.70
C PHE A 2 5.56 0.70 -8.89
N ASP A 3 5.40 1.23 -10.10
CA ASP A 3 5.80 2.58 -10.50
C ASP A 3 4.61 3.55 -10.50
N THR A 4 3.37 3.05 -10.49
CA THR A 4 2.17 3.91 -10.39
C THR A 4 1.06 3.28 -9.56
N ALA A 5 0.18 4.11 -9.00
CA ALA A 5 -1.03 3.65 -8.32
C ALA A 5 -1.94 2.82 -9.25
N SER A 6 -1.99 3.16 -10.54
CA SER A 6 -2.77 2.41 -11.53
C SER A 6 -2.21 1.01 -11.79
N GLU A 7 -0.89 0.84 -11.76
CA GLU A 7 -0.23 -0.47 -11.90
C GLU A 7 -0.49 -1.35 -10.67
N ALA A 8 -0.44 -0.75 -9.47
CA ALA A 8 -0.71 -1.44 -8.22
C ALA A 8 -2.18 -1.83 -8.03
N ASN A 9 -3.12 -1.08 -8.61
CA ASN A 9 -4.53 -1.24 -8.30
C ASN A 9 -5.11 -2.56 -8.84
N GLY A 10 -5.57 -3.41 -7.93
CA GLY A 10 -6.15 -4.72 -8.25
C GLY A 10 -5.11 -5.82 -8.44
N ASP A 11 -3.82 -5.53 -8.28
CA ASP A 11 -2.78 -6.55 -8.43
C ASP A 11 -2.84 -7.63 -7.33
N THR A 12 -2.35 -8.83 -7.65
CA THR A 12 -2.31 -9.96 -6.72
C THR A 12 -0.91 -10.57 -6.64
N ILE A 13 -0.32 -10.50 -5.45
CA ILE A 13 0.91 -11.18 -5.08
C ILE A 13 0.56 -12.59 -4.56
N SER A 14 0.98 -13.62 -5.29
CA SER A 14 0.57 -15.01 -5.04
C SER A 14 1.32 -15.71 -3.90
N ASP A 15 2.55 -15.31 -3.63
CA ASP A 15 3.54 -16.09 -2.89
C ASP A 15 4.39 -15.24 -1.94
N PHE A 16 3.84 -14.13 -1.45
CA PHE A 16 4.54 -13.22 -0.53
C PHE A 16 5.10 -13.97 0.70
N VAL A 17 6.41 -13.88 0.90
CA VAL A 17 7.13 -14.43 2.05
C VAL A 17 7.58 -13.30 2.97
N ARG A 18 6.88 -13.14 4.10
CA ARG A 18 7.22 -12.12 5.09
C ARG A 18 8.65 -12.27 5.60
N GLY A 19 9.34 -11.14 5.76
CA GLY A 19 10.73 -11.09 6.25
C GLY A 19 11.77 -11.39 5.17
N VAL A 20 11.36 -11.91 4.01
CA VAL A 20 12.22 -12.13 2.83
C VAL A 20 11.86 -11.09 1.78
N ASP A 21 10.59 -11.06 1.38
CA ASP A 21 10.10 -10.18 0.32
C ASP A 21 9.78 -8.78 0.83
N LYS A 22 9.78 -7.83 -0.11
CA LYS A 22 9.33 -6.44 0.09
C LYS A 22 8.35 -6.06 -1.00
N ILE A 23 7.25 -5.43 -0.61
CA ILE A 23 6.36 -4.76 -1.55
C ILE A 23 6.94 -3.37 -1.80
N ASN A 24 7.58 -3.18 -2.95
CA ASN A 24 8.19 -1.91 -3.31
C ASN A 24 7.17 -0.95 -3.93
N LEU A 25 6.90 0.14 -3.22
CA LEU A 25 6.01 1.24 -3.60
C LEU A 25 6.76 2.57 -3.77
N SER A 26 8.09 2.59 -3.70
CA SER A 26 8.88 3.82 -3.81
C SER A 26 8.79 4.49 -5.18
N GLY A 27 8.24 3.79 -6.18
CA GLY A 27 7.97 4.35 -7.51
C GLY A 27 6.66 5.14 -7.58
N ILE A 28 5.71 4.90 -6.67
CA ILE A 28 4.41 5.54 -6.66
C ILE A 28 4.47 6.85 -5.87
N ASP A 29 4.09 7.94 -6.52
CA ASP A 29 3.89 9.20 -5.82
C ASP A 29 2.71 9.12 -4.84
N ALA A 30 3.04 9.15 -3.55
CA ALA A 30 2.06 9.09 -2.47
C ALA A 30 1.22 10.36 -2.33
N ASN A 31 1.56 11.49 -2.95
CA ASN A 31 0.78 12.72 -2.81
C ASN A 31 0.67 13.50 -4.12
N THR A 32 -0.40 13.21 -4.86
CA THR A 32 -0.75 13.86 -6.14
C THR A 32 -1.01 15.36 -6.05
N ARG A 33 -1.17 15.91 -4.83
CA ARG A 33 -1.37 17.35 -4.60
C ARG A 33 -0.06 18.11 -4.40
N SER A 34 1.08 17.41 -4.44
CA SER A 34 2.40 17.99 -4.22
C SER A 34 3.35 17.57 -5.35
N TYR A 35 4.27 18.46 -5.72
CA TYR A 35 5.22 18.18 -6.79
C TYR A 35 6.33 17.23 -6.31
N GLY A 36 6.60 16.20 -7.10
CA GLY A 36 7.70 15.26 -6.87
C GLY A 36 7.20 13.83 -6.69
N ASN A 37 8.04 12.99 -6.09
CA ASN A 37 7.68 11.63 -5.71
C ASN A 37 7.73 11.55 -4.18
N GLN A 38 6.56 11.48 -3.54
CA GLN A 38 6.43 11.47 -2.10
C GLN A 38 6.35 10.02 -1.62
N ALA A 39 7.06 9.70 -0.53
CA ALA A 39 6.96 8.38 0.10
C ALA A 39 5.65 8.26 0.89
N PHE A 40 5.07 7.06 0.93
CA PHE A 40 3.93 6.79 1.80
C PHE A 40 4.32 6.79 3.28
N LYS A 41 3.33 7.04 4.13
CA LYS A 41 3.35 6.75 5.55
C LYS A 41 2.54 5.49 5.83
N PHE A 42 3.21 4.41 6.22
CA PHE A 42 2.52 3.21 6.65
C PHE A 42 1.88 3.40 8.03
N ILE A 43 0.54 3.41 8.05
CA ILE A 43 -0.27 3.59 9.26
C ILE A 43 -0.77 2.26 9.84
N SER A 44 -0.21 1.13 9.39
CA SER A 44 -0.58 -0.22 9.82
C SER A 44 -2.07 -0.50 9.57
N THR A 45 -2.81 -0.95 10.58
CA THR A 45 -4.23 -1.34 10.47
C THR A 45 -5.21 -0.20 10.74
N GLN A 46 -4.72 1.03 10.88
CA GLN A 46 -5.58 2.20 11.09
C GLN A 46 -6.47 2.49 9.88
N GLY A 47 -7.56 3.22 10.12
CA GLY A 47 -8.34 3.85 9.05
C GLY A 47 -7.57 5.02 8.43
N PHE A 48 -7.90 5.38 7.19
CA PHE A 48 -7.37 6.60 6.60
C PHE A 48 -7.87 7.83 7.36
N HIS A 49 -7.01 8.84 7.47
CA HIS A 49 -7.26 10.08 8.18
C HIS A 49 -7.63 11.24 7.24
N LYS A 50 -7.92 10.94 5.96
CA LYS A 50 -8.10 11.94 4.88
C LYS A 50 -6.85 12.78 4.65
N VAL A 51 -5.71 12.10 4.63
CA VAL A 51 -4.38 12.68 4.43
C VAL A 51 -3.74 11.93 3.27
N ALA A 52 -3.34 12.67 2.24
CA ALA A 52 -2.64 12.07 1.11
C ALA A 52 -1.32 11.46 1.56
N GLY A 53 -1.00 10.30 1.00
CA GLY A 53 0.20 9.53 1.26
C GLY A 53 0.08 8.53 2.39
N GLU A 54 -1.12 8.21 2.83
CA GLU A 54 -1.32 7.15 3.82
C GLU A 54 -1.40 5.78 3.16
N LEU A 55 -0.78 4.79 3.80
CA LEU A 55 -0.78 3.40 3.38
C LEU A 55 -1.21 2.52 4.56
N LYS A 56 -2.23 1.68 4.35
CA LYS A 56 -2.77 0.80 5.39
C LYS A 56 -2.79 -0.65 4.93
N ALA A 57 -2.77 -1.56 5.90
CA ALA A 57 -2.99 -2.98 5.68
C ALA A 57 -4.29 -3.45 6.37
N TYR A 58 -4.99 -4.39 5.75
CA TYR A 58 -6.14 -5.07 6.35
C TYR A 58 -6.26 -6.49 5.82
N GLN A 59 -7.05 -7.33 6.49
CA GLN A 59 -7.30 -8.70 6.06
C GLN A 59 -8.78 -8.87 5.77
N SER A 60 -9.10 -9.59 4.70
CA SER A 60 -10.46 -9.90 4.30
C SER A 60 -10.49 -11.20 3.49
N SER A 61 -11.50 -12.04 3.70
CA SER A 61 -11.69 -13.29 2.93
C SER A 61 -10.44 -14.17 2.84
N GLY A 62 -9.69 -14.29 3.95
CA GLY A 62 -8.47 -15.12 4.02
C GLY A 62 -7.23 -14.53 3.35
N ASN A 63 -7.26 -13.27 2.91
CA ASN A 63 -6.15 -12.60 2.24
C ASN A 63 -5.76 -11.29 2.94
N THR A 64 -4.55 -10.84 2.71
CA THR A 64 -4.05 -9.53 3.15
C THR A 64 -4.15 -8.53 2.01
N TYR A 65 -4.48 -7.29 2.34
CA TYR A 65 -4.60 -6.19 1.42
C TYR A 65 -3.75 -5.03 1.90
N LEU A 66 -3.07 -4.37 0.97
CA LEU A 66 -2.35 -3.13 1.17
C LEU A 66 -3.03 -2.07 0.32
N ALA A 67 -3.48 -0.97 0.91
CA ALA A 67 -4.23 0.08 0.23
C ALA A 67 -3.63 1.45 0.52
N GLY A 68 -3.56 2.30 -0.50
CA GLY A 68 -3.02 3.66 -0.38
C GLY A 68 -4.05 4.73 -0.79
N ASP A 69 -3.99 5.87 -0.11
CA ASP A 69 -4.72 7.10 -0.41
C ASP A 69 -3.70 8.14 -0.90
N VAL A 70 -3.65 8.39 -2.20
CA VAL A 70 -2.70 9.33 -2.83
C VAL A 70 -3.29 10.72 -3.04
N ASN A 71 -4.60 10.83 -2.93
CA ASN A 71 -5.33 12.07 -3.17
C ASN A 71 -5.78 12.74 -1.86
N GLY A 72 -5.84 12.04 -0.73
CA GLY A 72 -6.21 12.52 0.59
C GLY A 72 -7.71 12.66 0.84
N ASP A 73 -8.55 11.85 0.18
CA ASP A 73 -10.00 11.84 0.40
C ASP A 73 -10.46 10.85 1.47
N GLY A 74 -9.55 9.99 1.95
CA GLY A 74 -9.82 8.95 2.92
C GLY A 74 -10.36 7.65 2.33
N TYR A 75 -10.34 7.51 1.01
CA TYR A 75 -10.64 6.28 0.29
C TYR A 75 -9.36 5.68 -0.32
N ALA A 76 -9.40 4.39 -0.60
CA ALA A 76 -8.28 3.75 -1.27
C ALA A 76 -8.29 4.15 -2.75
N ASP A 77 -7.21 4.78 -3.20
CA ASP A 77 -6.96 5.07 -4.62
C ASP A 77 -6.39 3.84 -5.35
N PHE A 78 -5.72 2.95 -4.62
CA PHE A 78 -5.31 1.64 -5.11
C PHE A 78 -5.34 0.58 -4.00
N THR A 79 -5.42 -0.68 -4.39
CA THR A 79 -5.31 -1.82 -3.48
C THR A 79 -4.52 -2.96 -4.11
N ILE A 80 -3.55 -3.50 -3.38
CA ILE A 80 -2.78 -4.71 -3.73
C ILE A 80 -3.25 -5.84 -2.83
N LYS A 81 -3.51 -7.01 -3.40
CA LYS A 81 -3.84 -8.23 -2.66
C LYS A 81 -2.59 -9.09 -2.51
N ALA A 82 -2.30 -9.55 -1.30
CA ALA A 82 -1.37 -10.65 -1.06
C ALA A 82 -2.17 -11.89 -0.63
N LEU A 83 -1.96 -13.02 -1.31
CA LEU A 83 -2.64 -14.26 -0.98
C LEU A 83 -2.23 -14.75 0.41
N GLY A 84 -3.22 -15.17 1.20
CA GLY A 84 -3.01 -15.63 2.57
C GLY A 84 -3.02 -14.52 3.63
N LEU A 85 -2.99 -14.94 4.89
CA LEU A 85 -3.06 -14.03 6.05
C LEU A 85 -1.66 -13.66 6.53
N HIS A 86 -1.23 -12.45 6.16
CA HIS A 86 0.04 -11.85 6.54
C HIS A 86 -0.18 -10.67 7.49
N THR A 87 0.60 -10.60 8.57
CA THR A 87 0.68 -9.42 9.44
C THR A 87 1.81 -8.52 8.94
N LEU A 88 1.48 -7.59 8.03
CA LEU A 88 2.47 -6.67 7.45
C LEU A 88 2.97 -5.66 8.50
N ALA A 89 4.27 -5.39 8.48
CA ALA A 89 4.93 -4.32 9.22
C ALA A 89 5.55 -3.29 8.26
N SER A 90 6.00 -2.16 8.79
CA SER A 90 6.74 -1.16 7.99
C SER A 90 7.98 -1.73 7.32
N THR A 91 8.61 -2.75 7.90
CA THR A 91 9.75 -3.44 7.31
C THR A 91 9.38 -4.25 6.07
N ASP A 92 8.11 -4.56 5.83
CA ASP A 92 7.64 -5.39 4.70
C ASP A 92 7.34 -4.56 3.45
N VAL A 93 7.36 -3.23 3.56
CA VAL A 93 7.14 -2.27 2.48
C VAL A 93 8.38 -1.40 2.27
N LEU A 94 8.73 -1.14 1.02
CA LEU A 94 9.76 -0.17 0.64
C LEU A 94 9.05 1.07 0.09
N LEU A 95 9.28 2.22 0.72
CA LEU A 95 8.56 3.48 0.51
C LEU A 95 9.51 4.60 0.08
#